data_AF-A0A934ZUC9-F1
#
_entry.id   AF-A0A934ZUC9-F1
#
_cell.length_a   1.000
_cell.length_b   1.000
_cell.length_c   1.000
_cell.angle_alpha   90.00
_cell.angle_beta   90.00
_cell.angle_gamma   90.00
#
_symmetry.space_group_name_H-M   'P 1'
#
loop_
_entity.id
_entity.type
_entity.pdbx_description
1 polymer ?
#
loop_
_entity_poly.entity_id
_entity_poly.type
_entity_poly.pdbx_seq_one_letter_code
_entity_poly.pdbx_strand_id
1 'polypeptide(L)'
;MRSTRSDVTLSPAVREGFAAAVRESLGLVFPPSRAHALDRGIASAAALLGEPDPAVLLGRLLDGDPAVREALIVELTVGETYLFRDDNHFAFVRDVAIPEAARRGGPVRLWSAGCATGEEAWSLAITAHEALGDDGGRVEVIGTDINPRFLERARLGWYGPWSFRDVDPARRERWFRPGAQRLERRARGAPWVRFSSLNLLDLDSAEWPSAVDVIFCRNVAIYFDLETIARVAARLARALHGGGWMVPGPSDPLLPDGLGLTATFRGPLVYRRDVADAAAASAPPPLPASSGRRSSVPSIGARRPSRRARHRGSPPRRRRSSPAAPAGTARALADAGTSRARSGCSMKPWRSTGSTLGSTCSGRRCGRRRATTAGPARTPRRPS
;
A
#
# COMPACT_ATOMS: atom_id res chain seq x y z
N MET A 1 -9.54 -34.65 -10.64
CA MET A 1 -10.70 -34.02 -11.31
C MET A 1 -10.55 -32.51 -11.20
N ARG A 2 -10.43 -31.80 -12.33
CA ARG A 2 -10.47 -30.33 -12.32
C ARG A 2 -11.93 -29.94 -12.11
N SER A 3 -12.26 -29.39 -10.94
CA SER A 3 -13.56 -28.78 -10.70
C SER A 3 -13.68 -27.60 -11.67
N THR A 4 -14.57 -27.73 -12.64
CA THR A 4 -14.99 -26.64 -13.50
C THR A 4 -15.63 -25.59 -12.61
N ARG A 5 -14.98 -24.44 -12.42
CA ARG A 5 -15.58 -23.29 -11.73
C ARG A 5 -16.86 -22.95 -12.49
N SER A 6 -18.00 -23.18 -11.86
CA SER A 6 -19.31 -22.81 -12.37
C SER A 6 -19.30 -21.30 -12.62
N ASP A 7 -19.58 -20.86 -13.85
CA ASP A 7 -19.84 -19.45 -14.11
C ASP A 7 -21.12 -19.07 -13.36
N VAL A 8 -20.96 -18.37 -12.24
CA VAL A 8 -22.07 -17.82 -11.47
C VAL A 8 -22.71 -16.74 -12.34
N THR A 9 -23.89 -17.06 -12.90
CA THR A 9 -24.68 -16.09 -13.65
C THR A 9 -25.57 -15.34 -12.67
N LEU A 10 -25.17 -14.12 -12.29
CA LEU A 10 -25.98 -13.24 -11.45
C LEU A 10 -27.18 -12.70 -12.23
N SER A 11 -28.33 -12.56 -11.56
CA SER A 11 -29.43 -11.78 -12.12
C SER A 11 -29.02 -10.30 -12.23
N PRO A 12 -29.56 -9.53 -13.20
CA PRO A 12 -29.21 -8.11 -13.35
C PRO A 12 -29.42 -7.30 -12.06
N ALA A 13 -30.56 -7.51 -11.39
CA ALA A 13 -30.89 -6.81 -10.14
C ALA A 13 -29.91 -7.12 -9.00
N VAL A 14 -29.49 -8.39 -8.85
CA VAL A 14 -28.51 -8.76 -7.81
C VAL A 14 -27.13 -8.15 -8.12
N ARG A 15 -26.69 -8.19 -9.38
CA ARG A 15 -25.43 -7.57 -9.79
C ARG A 15 -25.43 -6.06 -9.54
N GLU A 16 -26.51 -5.37 -9.92
CA GLU A 16 -26.68 -3.94 -9.69
C GLU A 16 -26.67 -3.60 -8.20
N GLY A 17 -27.33 -4.41 -7.36
CA GLY A 17 -27.29 -4.26 -5.91
C GLY A 17 -25.88 -4.38 -5.33
N PHE A 18 -25.11 -5.39 -5.73
CA PHE A 18 -23.70 -5.50 -5.32
C PHE A 18 -22.86 -4.34 -5.82
N ALA A 19 -22.99 -3.95 -7.09
CA ALA A 19 -22.23 -2.84 -7.65
C ALA A 19 -22.51 -1.53 -6.88
N ALA A 20 -23.77 -1.26 -6.54
CA ALA A 20 -24.16 -0.10 -5.75
C ALA A 20 -23.57 -0.14 -4.34
N ALA A 21 -23.73 -1.26 -3.62
CA ALA A 21 -23.22 -1.42 -2.25
C ALA A 21 -21.69 -1.35 -2.17
N VAL A 22 -20.99 -1.93 -3.15
CA VAL A 22 -19.52 -1.88 -3.26
C VAL A 22 -19.05 -0.48 -3.58
N ARG A 23 -19.72 0.24 -4.49
CA ARG A 23 -19.41 1.64 -4.77
C ARG A 23 -19.59 2.51 -3.53
N GLU A 24 -20.69 2.35 -2.81
CA GLU A 24 -21.00 3.15 -1.62
C GLU A 24 -19.99 2.89 -0.48
N SER A 25 -19.66 1.63 -0.21
CA SER A 25 -18.84 1.27 0.94
C SER A 25 -17.33 1.25 0.67
N LEU A 26 -16.91 0.96 -0.57
CA LEU A 26 -15.50 0.79 -0.97
C LEU A 26 -15.05 1.77 -2.06
N GLY A 27 -15.96 2.55 -2.65
CA GLY A 27 -15.68 3.49 -3.75
C GLY A 27 -15.50 2.81 -5.11
N LEU A 28 -15.43 1.47 -5.16
CA LEU A 28 -15.07 0.74 -6.37
C LEU A 28 -16.21 0.72 -7.38
N VAL A 29 -15.95 1.29 -8.56
CA VAL A 29 -16.88 1.29 -9.69
C VAL A 29 -16.59 0.12 -10.62
N PHE A 30 -17.63 -0.65 -10.94
CA PHE A 30 -17.59 -1.75 -11.89
C PHE A 30 -18.41 -1.40 -13.14
N PRO A 31 -17.79 -0.78 -14.16
CA PRO A 31 -18.47 -0.53 -15.43
C PRO A 31 -18.84 -1.86 -16.13
N PRO A 32 -19.70 -1.83 -17.16
CA PRO A 32 -20.10 -3.04 -17.90
C PRO A 32 -18.90 -3.86 -18.42
N SER A 33 -17.82 -3.21 -18.85
CA SER A 33 -16.58 -3.85 -19.29
C SER A 33 -15.87 -4.67 -18.20
N ARG A 34 -16.21 -4.43 -16.92
CA ARG A 34 -15.70 -5.13 -15.74
C ARG A 34 -16.74 -5.98 -15.01
N ALA A 35 -17.93 -6.17 -15.58
CA ALA A 35 -18.98 -6.98 -14.94
C ALA A 35 -18.50 -8.40 -14.58
N HIS A 36 -17.73 -9.03 -15.46
CA HIS A 36 -17.13 -10.35 -15.18
C HIS A 36 -16.17 -10.36 -13.99
N ALA A 37 -15.47 -9.26 -13.71
CA ALA A 37 -14.61 -9.17 -12.53
C ALA A 37 -15.44 -9.10 -11.24
N LEU A 38 -16.54 -8.34 -11.28
CA LEU A 38 -17.49 -8.27 -10.16
C LEU A 38 -18.12 -9.64 -9.89
N ASP A 39 -18.66 -10.29 -10.92
CA ASP A 39 -19.31 -11.60 -10.81
C ASP A 39 -18.36 -12.65 -10.21
N ARG A 40 -17.12 -12.72 -10.71
CA ARG A 40 -16.11 -13.64 -10.18
C ARG A 40 -15.74 -13.34 -8.72
N GLY A 41 -15.62 -12.08 -8.36
CA GLY A 41 -15.31 -11.68 -6.98
C GLY A 41 -16.44 -12.06 -6.01
N ILE A 42 -17.69 -11.82 -6.41
CA ILE A 42 -18.88 -12.24 -5.64
C ILE A 42 -18.92 -13.76 -5.50
N ALA A 43 -18.70 -14.50 -6.58
CA ALA A 43 -18.66 -15.96 -6.55
C ALA A 43 -17.55 -16.51 -5.64
N SER A 44 -16.38 -15.85 -5.62
CA SER A 44 -15.27 -16.22 -4.75
C SER A 44 -15.60 -15.93 -3.28
N ALA A 45 -16.18 -14.76 -2.99
CA ALA A 45 -16.64 -14.40 -1.65
C ALA A 45 -17.73 -15.35 -1.12
N ALA A 46 -18.72 -15.67 -1.97
CA ALA A 46 -19.76 -16.68 -1.71
C ALA A 46 -19.15 -18.02 -1.30
N ALA A 47 -18.19 -18.52 -2.09
CA ALA A 47 -17.50 -19.78 -1.81
C ALA A 47 -16.69 -19.75 -0.51
N LEU A 48 -16.00 -18.64 -0.21
CA LEU A 48 -15.25 -18.46 1.04
C LEU A 48 -16.15 -18.49 2.27
N LEU A 49 -17.37 -17.95 2.15
CA LEU A 49 -18.32 -17.85 3.26
C LEU A 49 -19.28 -19.04 3.34
N GLY A 50 -19.22 -19.97 2.39
CA GLY A 50 -20.13 -21.11 2.30
C GLY A 50 -21.58 -20.72 2.00
N GLU A 51 -21.80 -19.55 1.38
CA GLU A 51 -23.12 -19.03 1.01
C GLU A 51 -23.25 -19.01 -0.52
N PRO A 52 -23.83 -20.05 -1.15
CA PRO A 52 -23.88 -20.16 -2.60
C PRO A 52 -24.95 -19.26 -3.25
N ASP A 53 -25.92 -18.72 -2.50
CA ASP A 53 -26.96 -17.85 -3.04
C ASP A 53 -26.52 -16.37 -3.03
N PRO A 54 -26.27 -15.76 -4.21
CA PRO A 54 -25.83 -14.38 -4.27
C PRO A 54 -26.88 -13.37 -3.77
N ALA A 55 -28.18 -13.71 -3.83
CA ALA A 55 -29.23 -12.82 -3.32
C ALA A 55 -29.22 -12.77 -1.79
N VAL A 56 -29.00 -13.91 -1.13
CA VAL A 56 -28.81 -13.98 0.34
C VAL A 56 -27.55 -13.24 0.74
N LEU A 57 -26.45 -13.44 0.00
CA LEU A 57 -25.19 -12.75 0.25
C LEU A 57 -25.33 -11.23 0.09
N LEU A 58 -26.09 -10.76 -0.90
CA LEU A 58 -26.40 -9.34 -1.09
C LEU A 58 -27.23 -8.81 0.10
N GLY A 59 -28.26 -9.53 0.54
CA GLY A 59 -29.04 -9.14 1.71
C GLY A 59 -28.15 -8.94 2.95
N ARG A 60 -27.27 -9.89 3.23
CA ARG A 60 -26.29 -9.78 4.33
C ARG A 60 -25.35 -8.59 4.18
N LEU A 61 -24.87 -8.30 2.97
CA LEU A 61 -24.04 -7.13 2.71
C LEU A 61 -24.80 -5.83 3.04
N LEU A 62 -26.06 -5.72 2.61
CA LEU A 62 -26.92 -4.56 2.85
C LEU A 62 -27.28 -4.40 4.34
N ASP A 63 -27.40 -5.52 5.07
CA ASP A 63 -27.58 -5.54 6.52
C ASP A 63 -26.29 -5.20 7.30
N GLY A 64 -25.18 -4.99 6.60
CA GLY A 64 -23.91 -4.57 7.20
C GLY A 64 -23.05 -5.71 7.74
N ASP A 65 -23.23 -6.95 7.25
CA ASP A 65 -22.42 -8.09 7.67
C ASP A 65 -20.92 -7.87 7.36
N PRO A 66 -20.06 -7.75 8.40
CA PRO A 66 -18.64 -7.47 8.22
C PRO A 66 -17.91 -8.61 7.50
N ALA A 67 -18.33 -9.86 7.66
CA ALA A 67 -17.68 -11.01 7.02
C ALA A 67 -17.88 -10.98 5.50
N VAL A 68 -19.06 -10.57 5.04
CA VAL A 68 -19.35 -10.38 3.61
C VAL A 68 -18.52 -9.23 3.06
N ARG A 69 -18.48 -8.10 3.77
CA ARG A 69 -17.68 -6.94 3.37
C ARG A 69 -16.20 -7.29 3.25
N GLU A 70 -15.62 -7.97 4.24
CA GLU A 70 -14.21 -8.38 4.22
C GLU A 70 -13.89 -9.35 3.08
N ALA A 71 -14.76 -10.35 2.84
CA ALA A 71 -14.59 -11.28 1.73
C ALA A 71 -14.61 -10.55 0.37
N LEU A 72 -15.54 -9.60 0.19
CA LEU A 72 -15.61 -8.79 -1.03
C LEU A 72 -14.40 -7.87 -1.19
N ILE A 73 -13.93 -7.22 -0.13
CA ILE A 73 -12.69 -6.41 -0.16
C ILE A 73 -11.53 -7.25 -0.69
N VAL A 74 -11.39 -8.46 -0.15
CA VAL A 74 -10.28 -9.35 -0.50
C VAL A 74 -10.31 -9.75 -1.97
N GLU A 75 -11.49 -10.00 -2.53
CA GLU A 75 -11.65 -10.56 -3.87
C GLU A 75 -11.86 -9.49 -4.98
N LEU A 76 -12.35 -8.29 -4.62
CA LEU A 76 -12.66 -7.23 -5.58
C LEU A 76 -11.55 -6.17 -5.75
N THR A 77 -10.62 -6.10 -4.80
CA THR A 77 -9.48 -5.18 -4.89
C THR A 77 -8.40 -5.71 -5.83
N VAL A 78 -7.76 -4.80 -6.58
CA VAL A 78 -6.71 -5.15 -7.54
C VAL A 78 -5.35 -4.85 -6.92
N GLY A 79 -4.52 -5.87 -6.77
CA GLY A 79 -3.20 -5.78 -6.11
C GLY A 79 -2.01 -5.74 -7.07
N GLU A 80 -2.17 -5.28 -8.32
CA GLU A 80 -1.06 -5.23 -9.27
C GLU A 80 -0.10 -4.08 -8.94
N THR A 81 1.02 -4.43 -8.34
CA THR A 81 2.08 -3.50 -7.92
C THR A 81 3.45 -4.14 -8.07
N TYR A 82 4.48 -3.31 -8.11
CA TYR A 82 5.88 -3.73 -8.22
C TYR A 82 6.82 -2.63 -7.73
N LEU A 83 8.02 -3.05 -7.37
CA LEU A 83 9.02 -2.15 -6.79
C LEU A 83 9.42 -1.10 -7.83
N PHE A 84 9.46 0.15 -7.40
CA PHE A 84 9.86 1.31 -8.21
C PHE A 84 9.06 1.50 -9.50
N ARG A 85 7.76 1.13 -9.48
CA ARG A 85 6.82 1.42 -10.56
C ARG A 85 6.82 2.91 -10.91
N ASP A 86 7.02 3.25 -12.18
CA ASP A 86 7.24 4.62 -12.67
C ASP A 86 8.36 5.35 -11.89
N ASP A 87 9.61 4.87 -12.01
CA ASP A 87 10.79 5.32 -11.24
C ASP A 87 11.01 6.85 -11.26
N ASN A 88 10.50 7.57 -12.28
CA ASN A 88 10.54 9.03 -12.34
C ASN A 88 9.87 9.71 -11.13
N HIS A 89 8.80 9.14 -10.57
CA HIS A 89 8.19 9.64 -9.34
C HIS A 89 9.11 9.47 -8.13
N PHE A 90 9.78 8.32 -8.03
CA PHE A 90 10.74 8.04 -6.96
C PHE A 90 11.98 8.93 -7.08
N ALA A 91 12.46 9.21 -8.30
CA ALA A 91 13.53 10.16 -8.56
C ALA A 91 13.16 11.58 -8.10
N PHE A 92 11.96 12.06 -8.44
CA PHE A 92 11.46 13.34 -7.95
C PHE A 92 11.42 13.38 -6.42
N VAL A 93 10.89 12.33 -5.78
CA VAL A 93 10.82 12.27 -4.32
C VAL A 93 12.21 12.26 -3.68
N ARG A 94 13.16 11.50 -4.25
CA ARG A 94 14.56 11.43 -3.80
C ARG A 94 15.25 12.78 -3.87
N ASP A 95 15.15 13.44 -5.02
CA ASP A 95 16.00 14.59 -5.36
C ASP A 95 15.39 15.93 -4.90
N VAL A 96 14.06 15.97 -4.71
CA VAL A 96 13.32 17.21 -4.39
C VAL A 96 12.57 17.08 -3.08
N ALA A 97 11.57 16.19 -3.02
CA ALA A 97 10.58 16.22 -1.95
C ALA A 97 11.16 15.86 -0.57
N ILE A 98 11.98 14.81 -0.49
CA ILE A 98 12.62 14.39 0.76
C ILE A 98 13.63 15.43 1.27
N PRO A 99 14.57 15.95 0.44
CA PRO A 99 15.46 17.02 0.86
C PRO A 99 14.72 18.28 1.34
N GLU A 100 13.64 18.67 0.66
CA GLU A 100 12.79 19.79 1.11
C GLU A 100 12.16 19.54 2.48
N ALA A 101 11.65 18.32 2.71
CA ALA A 101 11.06 17.94 3.98
C ALA A 101 12.09 17.91 5.11
N ALA A 102 13.25 17.31 4.87
CA ALA A 102 14.33 17.21 5.84
C ALA A 102 14.83 18.59 6.31
N ARG A 103 14.85 19.60 5.44
CA ARG A 103 15.25 20.98 5.79
C ARG A 103 14.32 21.67 6.79
N ARG A 104 13.06 21.21 6.94
CA ARG A 104 12.12 21.77 7.93
C ARG A 104 12.47 21.37 9.37
N GLY A 105 13.31 20.34 9.54
CA GLY A 105 13.60 19.75 10.84
C GLY A 105 12.49 18.79 11.30
N GLY A 106 12.87 17.74 12.01
CA GLY A 106 11.96 16.66 12.41
C GLY A 106 11.97 15.45 11.47
N PRO A 107 11.14 14.43 11.75
CA PRO A 107 11.05 13.24 10.92
C PRO A 107 10.31 13.54 9.61
N VAL A 108 10.82 12.99 8.50
CA VAL A 108 10.14 13.07 7.19
C VAL A 108 9.07 12.00 7.14
N ARG A 109 7.82 12.37 6.87
CA ARG A 109 6.68 11.46 6.76
C ARG A 109 6.29 11.23 5.32
N LEU A 110 6.36 9.98 4.89
CA LEU A 110 5.96 9.52 3.56
C LEU A 110 4.76 8.58 3.71
N TRP A 111 3.74 8.71 2.87
CA TRP A 111 2.57 7.86 2.92
C TRP A 111 2.26 7.27 1.54
N SER A 112 2.18 5.94 1.44
CA SER A 112 1.60 5.21 0.31
C SER A 112 0.15 4.84 0.66
N ALA A 113 -0.80 5.56 0.05
CA ALA A 113 -2.24 5.37 0.20
C ALA A 113 -2.75 4.41 -0.89
N GLY A 114 -3.24 3.25 -0.47
CA GLY A 114 -3.52 2.11 -1.36
C GLY A 114 -2.23 1.35 -1.72
N CYS A 115 -1.45 0.98 -0.71
CA CYS A 115 -0.10 0.44 -0.89
C CYS A 115 -0.05 -1.00 -1.47
N ALA A 116 -1.20 -1.65 -1.64
CA ALA A 116 -1.32 -3.05 -2.06
C ALA A 116 -0.37 -3.95 -1.25
N THR A 117 0.36 -4.84 -1.91
CA THR A 117 1.30 -5.78 -1.27
C THR A 117 2.61 -5.15 -0.79
N GLY A 118 2.68 -3.81 -0.73
CA GLY A 118 3.71 -3.06 -0.04
C GLY A 118 4.92 -2.66 -0.87
N GLU A 119 5.01 -3.09 -2.14
CA GLU A 119 6.13 -2.73 -3.02
C GLU A 119 6.37 -1.22 -3.08
N GLU A 120 5.31 -0.42 -3.23
CA GLU A 120 5.43 1.04 -3.27
C GLU A 120 5.97 1.62 -1.96
N ALA A 121 5.43 1.18 -0.82
CA ALA A 121 5.86 1.66 0.50
C ALA A 121 7.32 1.28 0.80
N TRP A 122 7.75 0.07 0.42
CA TRP A 122 9.15 -0.33 0.56
C TRP A 122 10.07 0.41 -0.40
N SER A 123 9.63 0.70 -1.62
CA SER A 123 10.36 1.57 -2.55
C SER A 123 10.55 2.96 -1.98
N LEU A 124 9.51 3.57 -1.36
CA LEU A 124 9.64 4.86 -0.67
C LEU A 124 10.66 4.81 0.47
N ALA A 125 10.66 3.74 1.28
CA ALA A 125 11.64 3.57 2.35
C ALA A 125 13.08 3.48 1.80
N ILE A 126 13.29 2.72 0.74
CA ILE A 126 14.60 2.63 0.07
C ILE A 126 15.00 4.00 -0.49
N THR A 127 14.09 4.68 -1.19
CA THR A 127 14.32 6.02 -1.75
C THR A 127 14.73 7.02 -0.66
N ALA A 128 14.11 6.95 0.52
CA ALA A 128 14.49 7.76 1.68
C ALA A 128 15.92 7.50 2.16
N HIS A 129 16.33 6.23 2.25
CA HIS A 129 17.70 5.89 2.59
C HIS A 129 18.71 6.28 1.49
N GLU A 130 18.30 6.23 0.23
CA GLU A 130 19.13 6.71 -0.88
C GLU A 130 19.30 8.23 -0.87
N ALA A 131 18.27 8.98 -0.47
CA ALA A 131 18.30 10.45 -0.40
C ALA A 131 19.08 10.98 0.81
N LEU A 132 18.94 10.35 1.98
CA LEU A 132 19.42 10.89 3.26
C LEU A 132 20.62 10.12 3.85
N GLY A 133 21.00 8.97 3.28
CA GLY A 133 22.06 8.13 3.83
C GLY A 133 21.76 7.71 5.28
N ASP A 134 22.70 7.99 6.19
CA ASP A 134 22.59 7.63 7.61
C ASP A 134 21.41 8.32 8.32
N ASP A 135 21.03 9.52 7.85
CA ASP A 135 19.88 10.27 8.36
C ASP A 135 18.52 9.69 7.89
N GLY A 136 18.54 8.71 6.97
CA GLY A 136 17.33 8.02 6.50
C GLY A 136 16.55 7.33 7.63
N GLY A 137 17.20 7.02 8.76
CA GLY A 137 16.52 6.49 9.95
C GLY A 137 15.52 7.44 10.61
N ARG A 138 15.48 8.72 10.20
CA ARG A 138 14.49 9.71 10.64
C ARG A 138 13.24 9.75 9.77
N VAL A 139 13.13 8.88 8.76
CA VAL A 139 11.94 8.81 7.89
C VAL A 139 10.93 7.82 8.45
N GLU A 140 9.67 8.26 8.51
CA GLU A 140 8.51 7.43 8.81
C GLU A 140 7.77 7.17 7.49
N VAL A 141 7.77 5.91 7.03
CA VAL A 141 6.94 5.50 5.91
C VAL A 141 5.68 4.81 6.43
N ILE A 142 4.53 5.26 5.94
CA ILE A 142 3.22 4.70 6.25
C ILE A 142 2.70 4.04 4.96
N GLY A 143 2.29 2.78 5.03
CA GLY A 143 1.56 2.11 3.97
C GLY A 143 0.15 1.78 4.46
N THR A 144 -0.87 2.26 3.76
CA THR A 144 -2.26 1.91 4.10
C THR A 144 -2.95 1.25 2.93
N ASP A 145 -3.77 0.25 3.21
CA ASP A 145 -4.61 -0.40 2.21
C ASP A 145 -5.90 -0.89 2.88
N ILE A 146 -6.94 -1.10 2.09
CA ILE A 146 -8.20 -1.66 2.58
C ILE A 146 -8.14 -3.19 2.67
N ASN A 147 -7.31 -3.85 1.85
CA ASN A 147 -7.23 -5.29 1.77
C ASN A 147 -6.28 -5.88 2.84
N PRO A 148 -6.80 -6.64 3.83
CA PRO A 148 -5.97 -7.19 4.90
C PRO A 148 -4.93 -8.21 4.38
N ARG A 149 -5.25 -9.00 3.34
CA ARG A 149 -4.31 -9.97 2.75
C ARG A 149 -3.15 -9.28 2.06
N PHE A 150 -3.38 -8.10 1.48
CA PHE A 150 -2.30 -7.29 0.91
C PHE A 150 -1.37 -6.77 2.00
N LEU A 151 -1.93 -6.25 3.09
CA LEU A 151 -1.14 -5.76 4.23
C LEU A 151 -0.34 -6.86 4.93
N GLU A 152 -0.87 -8.09 5.04
CA GLU A 152 -0.11 -9.25 5.53
C GLU A 152 1.15 -9.49 4.69
N ARG A 153 1.00 -9.53 3.36
CA ARG A 153 2.12 -9.70 2.43
C ARG A 153 3.10 -8.53 2.50
N ALA A 154 2.60 -7.31 2.62
CA ALA A 154 3.40 -6.09 2.74
C ALA A 154 4.33 -6.13 3.96
N ARG A 155 3.81 -6.60 5.11
CA ARG A 155 4.60 -6.77 6.35
C ARG A 155 5.71 -7.81 6.24
N LEU A 156 5.52 -8.84 5.42
CA LEU A 156 6.55 -9.85 5.18
C LEU A 156 7.71 -9.29 4.35
N GLY A 157 7.42 -8.36 3.42
CA GLY A 157 8.42 -7.77 2.52
C GLY A 157 9.09 -8.82 1.64
N TRP A 158 8.33 -9.83 1.22
CA TRP A 158 8.79 -10.94 0.38
C TRP A 158 8.15 -10.88 -1.00
N TYR A 159 8.99 -10.81 -2.04
CA TYR A 159 8.56 -10.44 -3.38
C TYR A 159 9.03 -11.42 -4.45
N GLY A 160 8.15 -11.81 -5.37
CA GLY A 160 8.50 -12.69 -6.49
C GLY A 160 9.29 -11.96 -7.59
N PRO A 161 9.84 -12.66 -8.60
CA PRO A 161 10.56 -12.03 -9.71
C PRO A 161 9.75 -10.95 -10.44
N TRP A 162 8.43 -11.11 -10.53
CA TRP A 162 7.52 -10.15 -11.15
C TRP A 162 7.56 -8.77 -10.50
N SER A 163 7.68 -8.71 -9.17
CA SER A 163 7.80 -7.45 -8.41
C SER A 163 9.13 -6.72 -8.67
N PHE A 164 10.13 -7.39 -9.26
CA PHE A 164 11.47 -6.83 -9.55
C PHE A 164 11.68 -6.46 -11.03
N ARG A 165 10.66 -6.58 -11.88
CA ARG A 165 10.79 -6.48 -13.35
C ARG A 165 11.45 -5.19 -13.85
N ASP A 166 11.23 -4.08 -13.14
CA ASP A 166 11.74 -2.75 -13.52
C ASP A 166 12.79 -2.23 -12.51
N VAL A 167 13.31 -3.09 -11.64
CA VAL A 167 14.29 -2.71 -10.62
C VAL A 167 15.70 -2.83 -11.18
N ASP A 168 16.45 -1.73 -11.11
CA ASP A 168 17.88 -1.71 -11.45
C ASP A 168 18.65 -2.84 -10.70
N PRO A 169 19.46 -3.66 -11.39
CA PRO A 169 20.18 -4.77 -10.77
C PRO A 169 21.09 -4.35 -9.61
N ALA A 170 21.75 -3.20 -9.69
CA ALA A 170 22.63 -2.72 -8.63
C ALA A 170 21.81 -2.27 -7.41
N ARG A 171 20.66 -1.61 -7.62
CA ARG A 171 19.71 -1.31 -6.55
C ARG A 171 19.18 -2.60 -5.91
N ARG A 172 18.85 -3.62 -6.71
CA ARG A 172 18.38 -4.92 -6.20
C ARG A 172 19.43 -5.61 -5.32
N GLU A 173 20.68 -5.68 -5.78
CA GLU A 173 21.80 -6.27 -5.03
C GLU A 173 22.09 -5.51 -3.74
N ARG A 174 21.96 -4.18 -3.76
CA ARG A 174 22.17 -3.33 -2.59
C ARG A 174 21.12 -3.52 -1.51
N TRP A 175 19.84 -3.70 -1.87
CA TRP A 175 18.74 -3.63 -0.89
C TRP A 175 18.07 -4.98 -0.57
N PHE A 176 18.30 -6.02 -1.38
CA PHE A 176 17.59 -7.30 -1.25
C PHE A 176 18.55 -8.48 -1.17
N ARG A 177 18.19 -9.48 -0.36
CA ARG A 177 18.98 -10.72 -0.28
C ARG A 177 18.78 -11.60 -1.51
N PRO A 178 19.87 -12.08 -2.14
CA PRO A 178 19.79 -13.11 -3.17
C PRO A 178 19.07 -14.38 -2.66
N GLY A 179 18.26 -15.02 -3.51
CA GLY A 179 17.56 -16.28 -3.22
C GLY A 179 16.32 -16.15 -2.32
N ALA A 180 16.36 -15.28 -1.31
CA ALA A 180 15.24 -15.07 -0.41
C ALA A 180 14.28 -13.98 -0.88
N GLN A 181 14.60 -13.18 -1.90
CA GLN A 181 13.79 -12.06 -2.43
C GLN A 181 13.10 -11.20 -1.35
N ARG A 182 13.78 -11.07 -0.21
CA ARG A 182 13.32 -10.39 0.99
C ARG A 182 14.19 -9.16 1.18
N LEU A 183 13.58 -8.06 1.57
CA LEU A 183 14.31 -6.84 1.87
C LEU A 183 15.36 -7.10 2.96
N GLU A 184 16.61 -6.72 2.69
CA GLU A 184 17.67 -6.79 3.67
C GLU A 184 17.65 -5.53 4.55
N ARG A 185 17.09 -5.64 5.76
CA ARG A 185 17.18 -4.56 6.74
C ARG A 185 18.62 -4.45 7.23
N ARG A 186 19.38 -3.49 6.68
CA ARG A 186 20.77 -3.23 7.07
C ARG A 186 20.92 -2.41 8.36
N ALA A 187 19.88 -1.66 8.76
CA ALA A 187 19.90 -0.85 9.97
C ALA A 187 19.26 -1.57 11.17
N ARG A 188 19.88 -1.46 12.36
CA ARG A 188 19.27 -1.82 13.65
C ARG A 188 18.36 -0.66 14.09
N GLY A 189 17.07 -0.91 14.33
CA GLY A 189 16.12 0.13 14.74
C GLY A 189 14.65 -0.20 14.47
N ALA A 190 13.79 0.81 14.64
CA ALA A 190 12.35 0.79 14.34
C ALA A 190 12.05 0.29 12.90
N PRO A 191 10.84 -0.25 12.63
CA PRO A 191 10.48 -0.65 11.27
C PRO A 191 10.51 0.57 10.33
N TRP A 192 11.10 0.41 9.14
CA TRP A 192 11.17 1.49 8.14
C TRP A 192 9.79 1.85 7.59
N VAL A 193 8.84 0.90 7.63
CA VAL A 193 7.48 1.06 7.14
C VAL A 193 6.49 0.56 8.19
N ARG A 194 5.46 1.35 8.48
CA ARG A 194 4.29 0.96 9.28
C ARG A 194 3.11 0.70 8.35
N PHE A 195 2.51 -0.49 8.46
CA PHE A 195 1.34 -0.88 7.69
C PHE A 195 0.07 -0.90 8.54
N SER A 196 -0.96 -0.15 8.14
CA SER A 196 -2.28 -0.13 8.79
C SER A 196 -3.42 -0.25 7.79
N SER A 197 -4.60 -0.67 8.27
CA SER A 197 -5.81 -0.75 7.44
C SER A 197 -6.43 0.64 7.33
N LEU A 198 -6.82 1.04 6.12
CA LEU A 198 -7.58 2.26 5.90
C LEU A 198 -8.44 2.12 4.64
N ASN A 199 -9.74 2.32 4.80
CA ASN A 199 -10.62 2.63 3.68
C ASN A 199 -10.56 4.14 3.42
N LEU A 200 -10.20 4.54 2.20
CA LEU A 200 -10.13 5.97 1.83
C LEU A 200 -11.50 6.66 1.83
N LEU A 201 -12.61 5.92 1.91
CA LEU A 201 -13.95 6.50 2.07
C LEU A 201 -14.31 6.79 3.53
N ASP A 202 -13.56 6.25 4.50
CA ASP A 202 -13.79 6.47 5.93
C ASP A 202 -13.12 7.81 6.33
N LEU A 203 -13.60 8.93 5.79
CA LEU A 203 -12.93 10.25 5.82
C LEU A 203 -12.65 10.78 7.24
N ASP A 204 -13.44 10.36 8.23
CA ASP A 204 -13.34 10.75 9.63
C ASP A 204 -12.55 9.76 10.50
N SER A 205 -12.00 8.70 9.89
CA SER A 205 -11.21 7.70 10.62
C SER A 205 -9.94 8.31 11.23
N ALA A 206 -9.66 7.93 12.48
CA ALA A 206 -8.42 8.30 13.16
C ALA A 206 -7.17 7.63 12.56
N GLU A 207 -7.34 6.62 11.71
CA GLU A 207 -6.24 5.93 11.02
C GLU A 207 -5.63 6.76 9.89
N TRP A 208 -6.29 7.84 9.45
CA TRP A 208 -5.73 8.75 8.45
C TRP A 208 -4.45 9.43 8.97
N PRO A 209 -3.33 9.30 8.26
CA PRO A 209 -2.13 10.06 8.57
C PRO A 209 -2.38 11.57 8.49
N SER A 210 -1.56 12.34 9.22
CA SER A 210 -1.62 13.80 9.27
C SER A 210 -0.21 14.39 9.26
N ALA A 211 -0.10 15.64 8.78
CA ALA A 211 1.17 16.33 8.61
C ALA A 211 2.18 15.48 7.82
N VAL A 212 1.74 14.91 6.70
CA VAL A 212 2.56 14.08 5.82
C VAL A 212 3.30 14.96 4.82
N ASP A 213 4.58 14.71 4.60
CA ASP A 213 5.39 15.50 3.67
C ASP A 213 5.18 15.07 2.21
N VAL A 214 4.99 13.78 1.97
CA VAL A 214 4.73 13.21 0.65
C VAL A 214 3.64 12.14 0.73
N ILE A 215 2.60 12.27 -0.09
CA ILE A 215 1.55 11.25 -0.26
C ILE A 215 1.64 10.68 -1.68
N PHE A 216 1.85 9.38 -1.78
CA PHE A 216 1.61 8.59 -2.97
C PHE A 216 0.18 8.06 -2.90
N CYS A 217 -0.63 8.35 -3.91
CA CYS A 217 -1.95 7.76 -4.08
C CYS A 217 -2.05 7.39 -5.56
N ARG A 218 -1.48 6.24 -5.91
CA ARG A 218 -1.14 5.88 -7.29
C ARG A 218 -1.83 4.61 -7.72
N ASN A 219 -2.47 4.65 -8.88
CA ASN A 219 -3.26 3.54 -9.43
C ASN A 219 -4.40 3.09 -8.51
N VAL A 220 -4.95 4.02 -7.73
CA VAL A 220 -6.08 3.80 -6.82
C VAL A 220 -7.32 4.53 -7.32
N ALA A 221 -7.17 5.82 -7.64
CA ALA A 221 -8.28 6.69 -8.05
C ALA A 221 -8.92 6.24 -9.37
N ILE A 222 -8.20 5.50 -10.21
CA ILE A 222 -8.76 4.85 -11.43
C ILE A 222 -9.96 3.93 -11.18
N TYR A 223 -10.20 3.50 -9.93
CA TYR A 223 -11.32 2.63 -9.58
C TYR A 223 -12.52 3.39 -9.01
N PHE A 224 -12.41 4.71 -8.82
CA PHE A 224 -13.42 5.54 -8.19
C PHE A 224 -14.20 6.37 -9.24
N ASP A 225 -15.41 6.79 -8.89
CA ASP A 225 -16.10 7.84 -9.64
C ASP A 225 -15.58 9.23 -9.27
N LEU A 226 -15.91 10.23 -10.09
CA LEU A 226 -15.41 11.60 -9.93
C LEU A 226 -15.78 12.23 -8.58
N GLU A 227 -16.97 11.91 -8.05
CA GLU A 227 -17.40 12.40 -6.74
C GLU A 227 -16.54 11.82 -5.62
N THR A 228 -16.31 10.51 -5.63
CA THR A 228 -15.44 9.82 -4.69
C THR A 228 -14.00 10.35 -4.79
N ILE A 229 -13.48 10.53 -6.00
CA ILE A 229 -12.15 11.13 -6.22
C ILE A 229 -12.06 12.50 -5.58
N ALA A 230 -13.05 13.38 -5.80
CA ALA A 230 -13.03 14.73 -5.23
C ALA A 230 -13.00 14.72 -3.70
N ARG A 231 -13.85 13.89 -3.07
CA ARG A 231 -13.91 13.74 -1.61
C ARG A 231 -12.60 13.20 -1.01
N VAL A 232 -12.06 12.14 -1.61
CA VAL A 232 -10.81 11.52 -1.19
C VAL A 232 -9.63 12.47 -1.39
N ALA A 233 -9.54 13.13 -2.54
CA ALA A 233 -8.49 14.11 -2.85
C ALA A 233 -8.50 15.29 -1.86
N ALA A 234 -9.68 15.81 -1.50
CA ALA A 234 -9.79 16.86 -0.49
C ALA A 234 -9.32 16.39 0.90
N ARG A 235 -9.53 15.12 1.25
CA ARG A 235 -9.05 14.56 2.52
C ARG A 235 -7.54 14.30 2.51
N LEU A 236 -6.99 13.84 1.39
CA LEU A 236 -5.54 13.68 1.18
C LEU A 236 -4.83 15.04 1.21
N ALA A 237 -5.39 16.06 0.55
CA ALA A 237 -4.85 17.42 0.56
C ALA A 237 -4.75 17.96 1.99
N ARG A 238 -5.79 17.75 2.81
CA ARG A 238 -5.78 18.13 4.24
C ARG A 238 -4.75 17.37 5.07
N ALA A 239 -4.41 16.13 4.70
CA ALA A 239 -3.40 15.33 5.40
C ALA A 239 -1.96 15.78 5.13
N LEU A 240 -1.70 16.48 4.01
CA LEU A 240 -0.37 16.99 3.67
C LEU A 240 0.09 18.10 4.63
N HIS A 241 1.38 18.18 4.90
CA HIS A 241 1.99 19.38 5.46
C HIS A 241 1.89 20.54 4.43
N GLY A 242 1.89 21.79 4.89
CA GLY A 242 2.03 22.95 3.99
C GLY A 242 3.33 22.88 3.19
N GLY A 243 3.25 22.99 1.88
CA GLY A 243 4.39 22.76 0.98
C GLY A 243 4.71 21.29 0.70
N GLY A 244 3.91 20.35 1.23
CA GLY A 244 4.02 18.92 0.96
C GLY A 244 3.57 18.53 -0.44
N TRP A 245 3.87 17.29 -0.84
CA TRP A 245 3.70 16.82 -2.21
C TRP A 245 2.71 15.66 -2.31
N MET A 246 1.77 15.74 -3.25
CA MET A 246 0.91 14.63 -3.65
C MET A 246 1.36 14.08 -4.99
N VAL A 247 1.46 12.76 -5.09
CA VAL A 247 1.96 12.07 -6.28
C VAL A 247 0.91 11.06 -6.74
N PRO A 248 0.15 11.38 -7.81
CA PRO A 248 -0.77 10.45 -8.47
C PRO A 248 -0.01 9.46 -9.37
N GLY A 249 -0.71 8.42 -9.81
CA GLY A 249 -0.22 7.52 -10.85
C GLY A 249 -0.41 8.14 -12.24
N PRO A 250 0.38 7.72 -13.26
CA PRO A 250 0.30 8.29 -14.61
C PRO A 250 -1.07 8.17 -15.29
N SER A 251 -1.89 7.22 -14.86
CA SER A 251 -3.24 6.96 -15.40
C SER A 251 -4.36 7.39 -14.46
N ASP A 252 -4.04 7.91 -13.27
CA ASP A 252 -5.07 8.41 -12.38
C ASP A 252 -5.69 9.70 -12.95
N PRO A 253 -6.99 9.94 -12.72
CA PRO A 253 -7.62 11.19 -13.12
C PRO A 253 -6.94 12.40 -12.48
N LEU A 254 -6.98 13.54 -13.17
CA LEU A 254 -6.54 14.81 -12.60
C LEU A 254 -7.39 15.14 -11.37
N LEU A 255 -6.75 15.72 -10.36
CA LEU A 255 -7.44 16.15 -9.16
C LEU A 255 -8.25 17.41 -9.46
N PRO A 256 -9.42 17.59 -8.83
CA PRO A 256 -10.23 18.78 -9.04
C PRO A 256 -9.54 20.04 -8.51
N ASP A 257 -9.93 21.19 -9.06
CA ASP A 257 -9.47 22.50 -8.59
C ASP A 257 -9.98 22.81 -7.17
N GLY A 258 -9.43 23.85 -6.55
CA GLY A 258 -9.89 24.36 -5.25
C GLY A 258 -9.45 23.53 -4.03
N LEU A 259 -8.54 22.57 -4.21
CA LEU A 259 -7.98 21.75 -3.14
C LEU A 259 -6.79 22.39 -2.39
N GLY A 260 -6.38 23.60 -2.77
CA GLY A 260 -5.11 24.20 -2.31
C GLY A 260 -3.89 23.41 -2.77
N LEU A 261 -4.00 22.83 -3.97
CA LEU A 261 -2.99 22.00 -4.62
C LEU A 261 -2.62 22.61 -5.97
N THR A 262 -1.35 22.92 -6.15
CA THR A 262 -0.81 23.40 -7.43
C THR A 262 -0.16 22.26 -8.20
N ALA A 263 -0.68 21.95 -9.38
CA ALA A 263 -0.10 20.94 -10.27
C ALA A 263 1.24 21.42 -10.86
N THR A 264 2.23 20.54 -10.92
CA THR A 264 3.52 20.82 -11.55
C THR A 264 3.82 19.79 -12.64
N PHE A 265 4.35 20.29 -13.77
CA PHE A 265 4.60 19.49 -14.98
C PHE A 265 6.08 19.48 -15.39
N ARG A 266 6.99 19.99 -14.56
CA ARG A 266 8.44 19.99 -14.82
C ARG A 266 9.07 18.63 -14.43
N GLY A 267 8.51 17.55 -14.96
CA GLY A 267 8.82 16.18 -14.57
C GLY A 267 7.54 15.33 -14.55
N PRO A 268 7.46 14.27 -13.71
CA PRO A 268 6.19 13.59 -13.51
C PRO A 268 5.12 14.54 -12.97
N LEU A 269 3.84 14.23 -13.22
CA LEU A 269 2.74 14.97 -12.63
C LEU A 269 2.77 14.81 -11.11
N VAL A 270 2.95 15.93 -10.41
CA VAL A 270 2.87 15.99 -8.94
C VAL A 270 2.16 17.28 -8.54
N TYR A 271 1.48 17.27 -7.39
CA TYR A 271 0.80 18.43 -6.84
C TYR A 271 1.50 18.91 -5.58
N ARG A 272 1.61 20.22 -5.40
CA ARG A 272 2.15 20.84 -4.19
C ARG A 272 1.03 21.47 -3.37
N ARG A 273 1.00 21.21 -2.06
CA ARG A 273 0.10 21.91 -1.15
C ARG A 273 0.60 23.32 -0.88
N ASP A 274 -0.27 24.31 -1.05
CA ASP A 274 0.09 25.70 -0.79
C ASP A 274 0.27 25.96 0.70
N VAL A 275 1.33 26.70 1.06
CA VAL A 275 1.72 26.96 2.46
C VAL A 275 0.71 27.88 3.15
N ALA A 276 0.15 28.86 2.42
CA ALA A 276 -0.86 29.78 2.94
C ALA A 276 -2.16 29.05 3.34
N ASP A 277 -2.60 28.10 2.50
CA ASP A 277 -3.82 27.31 2.75
C ASP A 277 -3.64 26.32 3.91
N ALA A 278 -2.41 25.84 4.15
CA ALA A 278 -2.11 24.99 5.30
C ALA A 278 -2.20 25.73 6.64
N ALA A 279 -1.79 26.99 6.70
CA ALA A 279 -1.89 27.83 7.89
C ALA A 279 -3.36 28.14 8.24
N ALA A 280 -4.20 28.39 7.23
CA ALA A 280 -5.63 28.64 7.44
C ALA A 280 -6.38 27.38 7.93
N ALA A 281 -6.04 26.20 7.42
CA ALA A 281 -6.69 24.94 7.81
C ALA A 281 -6.25 24.40 9.19
N SER A 282 -5.13 24.88 9.74
CA SER A 282 -4.61 24.47 11.06
C SER A 282 -4.95 25.45 12.18
N ALA A 283 -5.56 26.60 11.85
CA ALA A 283 -6.04 27.53 12.85
C ALA A 283 -7.24 26.92 13.62
N PRO A 284 -7.23 26.92 14.97
CA PRO A 284 -8.41 26.55 15.73
C PRO A 284 -9.58 27.47 15.33
N PRO A 285 -10.82 26.95 15.24
CA PRO A 285 -11.96 27.79 14.91
C PRO A 285 -12.02 28.99 15.87
N PRO A 286 -12.31 30.20 15.38
CA PRO A 286 -12.43 31.36 16.25
C PRO A 286 -13.45 31.04 17.32
N LEU A 287 -13.04 31.16 18.59
CA LEU A 287 -13.95 31.00 19.72
C LEU A 287 -15.18 31.88 19.45
N PRO A 288 -16.41 31.36 19.59
CA PRO A 288 -17.59 32.16 19.38
C PRO A 288 -17.48 33.38 20.29
N ALA A 289 -17.54 34.57 19.68
CA ALA A 289 -17.52 35.83 20.41
C ALA A 289 -18.60 35.72 21.47
N SER A 290 -18.19 35.68 22.75
CA SER A 290 -19.14 35.67 23.83
C SER A 290 -19.92 36.98 23.74
N SER A 291 -21.16 36.91 23.26
CA SER A 291 -22.08 38.02 23.35
C SER A 291 -22.29 38.26 24.83
N GLY A 292 -21.52 39.20 25.37
CA GLY A 292 -21.57 39.61 26.77
C GLY A 292 -22.91 40.25 27.06
N ARG A 293 -23.95 39.42 27.26
CA ARG A 293 -25.10 39.83 28.05
C ARG A 293 -24.60 39.94 29.48
N ARG A 294 -24.31 41.18 29.89
CA ARG A 294 -24.20 41.53 31.31
C ARG A 294 -25.55 41.22 31.95
N SER A 295 -25.68 40.02 32.53
CA SER A 295 -26.73 39.75 33.50
C SER A 295 -26.28 40.36 34.82
N SER A 296 -26.86 41.50 35.17
CA SER A 296 -26.75 42.10 36.49
C SER A 296 -27.52 41.24 37.49
N VAL A 297 -26.83 40.32 38.17
CA VAL A 297 -27.37 39.64 39.35
C VAL A 297 -26.98 40.46 40.59
N PRO A 298 -27.93 40.87 41.46
CA PRO A 298 -27.60 41.54 42.71
C PRO A 298 -26.89 40.56 43.65
N SER A 299 -25.77 40.98 44.22
CA SER A 299 -25.03 40.21 45.21
C SER A 299 -25.80 40.11 46.53
N ILE A 300 -26.32 38.92 46.86
CA ILE A 300 -26.71 38.59 48.23
C ILE A 300 -25.45 38.09 48.94
N GLY A 301 -25.06 38.82 49.98
CA GLY A 301 -23.86 38.56 50.75
C GLY A 301 -23.99 37.43 51.77
N ALA A 302 -22.80 37.01 52.23
CA ALA A 302 -22.49 36.20 53.41
C ALA A 302 -22.66 34.67 53.20
N ARG A 303 -21.75 33.78 53.63
CA ARG A 303 -20.71 33.80 54.67
C ARG A 303 -19.56 32.85 54.31
N ARG A 304 -18.33 33.18 54.74
CA ARG A 304 -17.18 32.25 54.79
C ARG A 304 -17.39 31.19 55.87
N PRO A 305 -16.88 29.97 55.66
CA PRO A 305 -16.21 29.26 56.73
C PRO A 305 -14.73 28.99 56.42
N SER A 306 -13.96 29.23 57.47
CA SER A 306 -12.56 28.95 57.78
C SER A 306 -11.86 27.80 57.05
N ARG A 307 -10.62 28.12 56.63
CA ARG A 307 -9.49 27.19 56.48
C ARG A 307 -9.40 26.22 57.68
N ARG A 308 -9.34 24.92 57.41
CA ARG A 308 -8.61 23.96 58.24
C ARG A 308 -7.64 23.18 57.37
N ALA A 309 -6.37 23.29 57.72
CA ALA A 309 -5.28 22.46 57.25
C ALA A 309 -5.34 21.05 57.87
N ARG A 310 -4.54 20.13 57.27
CA ARG A 310 -4.19 18.74 57.63
C ARG A 310 -4.66 17.78 56.53
N HIS A 311 -3.90 16.80 56.05
CA HIS A 311 -2.59 16.27 56.41
C HIS A 311 -2.05 15.47 55.21
N ARG A 312 -0.72 15.41 55.09
CA ARG A 312 -0.01 14.49 54.18
C ARG A 312 -0.22 13.05 54.65
N GLY A 313 -0.48 12.15 53.70
CA GLY A 313 -0.49 10.70 53.95
C GLY A 313 -0.26 9.93 52.65
N SER A 314 0.99 9.53 52.42
CA SER A 314 1.37 8.60 51.35
C SER A 314 0.90 7.18 51.67
N PRO A 315 0.38 6.39 50.71
CA PRO A 315 0.21 4.96 50.91
C PRO A 315 1.52 4.19 50.65
N PRO A 316 1.77 3.06 51.34
CA PRO A 316 3.05 2.37 51.34
C PRO A 316 3.24 1.46 50.12
N ARG A 317 4.50 1.38 49.69
CA ARG A 317 5.05 0.39 48.76
C ARG A 317 4.83 -1.03 49.29
N ARG A 318 4.16 -1.88 48.51
CA ARG A 318 4.28 -3.34 48.64
C ARG A 318 5.39 -3.85 47.72
N ARG A 319 6.47 -4.33 48.35
CA ARG A 319 7.46 -5.25 47.77
C ARG A 319 6.96 -6.69 47.97
N ARG A 320 7.32 -7.54 47.01
CA ARG A 320 7.42 -9.03 46.97
C ARG A 320 6.76 -9.49 45.66
N SER A 321 7.30 -10.37 44.82
CA SER A 321 8.58 -11.09 44.76
C SER A 321 8.52 -11.88 43.44
N SER A 322 9.60 -11.89 42.65
CA SER A 322 9.73 -12.79 41.49
C SER A 322 9.68 -14.25 41.90
N PRO A 323 9.29 -15.14 40.98
CA PRO A 323 10.12 -16.31 40.71
C PRO A 323 10.55 -16.40 39.25
N ALA A 324 11.66 -17.09 39.08
CA ALA A 324 12.44 -17.25 37.86
C ALA A 324 11.72 -18.00 36.74
N ALA A 325 12.15 -17.69 35.51
CA ALA A 325 11.94 -18.51 34.33
C ALA A 325 12.69 -19.85 34.44
N PRO A 326 12.28 -20.85 33.64
CA PRO A 326 13.26 -21.67 32.93
C PRO A 326 13.07 -21.52 31.43
N ALA A 327 14.14 -21.09 30.77
CA ALA A 327 14.37 -21.31 29.36
C ALA A 327 14.64 -22.79 29.12
N GLY A 328 14.03 -23.36 28.07
CA GLY A 328 14.49 -24.61 27.47
C GLY A 328 13.38 -25.62 27.22
N THR A 329 12.74 -25.57 26.05
CA THR A 329 12.15 -26.74 25.33
C THR A 329 11.56 -26.34 23.96
N ALA A 330 12.38 -25.73 23.10
CA ALA A 330 12.05 -25.56 21.67
C ALA A 330 13.19 -26.02 20.73
N ARG A 331 14.10 -26.87 21.25
CA ARG A 331 15.26 -27.38 20.50
C ARG A 331 15.48 -28.89 20.69
N ALA A 332 14.41 -29.64 20.99
CA ALA A 332 14.46 -31.09 21.22
C ALA A 332 13.35 -31.88 20.49
N LEU A 333 12.79 -31.32 19.41
CA LEU A 333 11.90 -32.03 18.48
C LEU A 333 12.40 -31.94 17.02
N ALA A 334 13.65 -31.53 16.80
CA ALA A 334 14.26 -31.44 15.47
C ALA A 334 15.38 -32.48 15.22
N ASP A 335 15.85 -33.21 16.24
CA ASP A 335 17.03 -34.09 16.14
C ASP A 335 16.78 -35.56 16.54
N ALA A 336 15.57 -36.09 16.33
CA ALA A 336 15.29 -37.53 16.49
C ALA A 336 14.42 -38.06 15.35
N GLY A 337 15.08 -38.53 14.29
CA GLY A 337 14.44 -39.13 13.12
C GLY A 337 15.46 -39.68 12.14
N THR A 338 16.38 -40.48 12.64
CA THR A 338 17.39 -41.22 11.87
C THR A 338 16.77 -42.07 10.76
N SER A 339 17.26 -41.80 9.55
CA SER A 339 17.52 -42.72 8.43
C SER A 339 17.26 -44.22 8.66
N ARG A 340 16.48 -44.82 7.75
CA ARG A 340 16.87 -46.07 7.07
C ARG A 340 16.53 -45.98 5.59
N ALA A 341 17.58 -46.13 4.78
CA ALA A 341 17.57 -46.15 3.34
C ALA A 341 16.88 -47.41 2.78
N ARG A 342 16.33 -47.29 1.56
CA ARG A 342 16.48 -48.30 0.50
C ARG A 342 16.19 -47.70 -0.88
N SER A 343 17.24 -47.72 -1.71
CA SER A 343 17.27 -48.06 -3.14
C SER A 343 16.33 -47.35 -4.12
N GLY A 344 16.90 -46.37 -4.83
CA GLY A 344 17.15 -46.47 -6.29
C GLY A 344 15.95 -46.59 -7.24
N CYS A 345 15.62 -45.48 -7.90
CA CYS A 345 15.28 -45.52 -9.32
C CYS A 345 15.56 -44.16 -9.96
N SER A 346 16.43 -44.13 -10.97
CA SER A 346 16.76 -42.93 -11.75
C SER A 346 15.61 -42.59 -12.70
N MET A 347 15.24 -41.32 -12.84
CA MET A 347 14.52 -40.84 -14.02
C MET A 347 15.13 -39.54 -14.56
N LYS A 348 15.34 -39.59 -15.87
CA LYS A 348 16.04 -38.64 -16.75
C LYS A 348 15.22 -37.35 -16.99
N PRO A 349 15.88 -36.27 -17.47
CA PRO A 349 15.23 -35.00 -17.76
C PRO A 349 14.31 -35.05 -18.99
N TRP A 350 13.20 -34.32 -18.87
CA TRP A 350 12.11 -34.20 -19.85
C TRP A 350 12.56 -33.39 -21.08
N ARG A 351 12.49 -34.02 -22.26
CA ARG A 351 12.63 -33.36 -23.57
C ARG A 351 11.26 -32.94 -24.09
N SER A 352 11.22 -31.75 -24.69
CA SER A 352 10.10 -31.19 -25.45
C SER A 352 9.77 -32.03 -26.68
N THR A 353 8.53 -32.50 -26.79
CA THR A 353 7.97 -33.02 -28.05
C THR A 353 7.04 -31.97 -28.65
N GLY A 354 7.37 -31.57 -29.88
CA GLY A 354 6.51 -30.77 -30.74
C GLY A 354 5.26 -31.53 -31.13
N SER A 355 4.19 -30.78 -31.38
CA SER A 355 2.98 -31.24 -32.03
C SER A 355 2.89 -30.62 -33.42
N THR A 356 2.71 -31.49 -34.40
CA THR A 356 2.46 -31.20 -35.81
C THR A 356 0.97 -31.37 -36.06
N LEU A 357 0.39 -30.48 -36.88
CA LEU A 357 -0.87 -30.53 -37.65
C LEU A 357 -1.43 -29.10 -37.65
N GLY A 358 -1.72 -28.40 -38.73
CA GLY A 358 -1.62 -28.62 -40.17
C GLY A 358 -2.38 -27.43 -40.78
N SER A 359 -1.82 -26.74 -41.76
CA SER A 359 -2.61 -25.92 -42.69
C SER A 359 -1.83 -25.67 -43.96
N THR A 360 -2.49 -26.00 -45.05
CA THR A 360 -2.13 -25.74 -46.43
C THR A 360 -2.18 -24.24 -46.71
N CYS A 361 -1.11 -23.68 -47.28
CA CYS A 361 -1.26 -22.58 -48.22
C CYS A 361 -0.08 -22.46 -49.18
N SER A 362 -0.45 -22.16 -50.42
CA SER A 362 0.33 -22.18 -51.64
C SER A 362 1.34 -21.05 -51.78
N GLY A 363 2.50 -21.36 -52.37
CA GLY A 363 2.98 -20.60 -53.53
C GLY A 363 4.12 -19.59 -53.33
N ARG A 364 5.16 -19.80 -54.15
CA ARG A 364 6.11 -18.84 -54.77
C ARG A 364 7.43 -18.53 -54.05
N ARG A 365 8.47 -19.24 -54.55
CA ARG A 365 9.71 -18.77 -55.22
C ARG A 365 10.71 -17.83 -54.53
N CYS A 366 11.97 -18.16 -54.84
CA CYS A 366 13.23 -17.39 -54.78
C CYS A 366 13.87 -17.29 -53.40
N GLY A 367 15.15 -17.61 -53.16
CA GLY A 367 16.27 -17.99 -54.01
C GLY A 367 17.57 -17.42 -53.42
N ARG A 368 18.64 -18.24 -53.35
CA ARG A 368 20.07 -17.87 -53.14
C ARG A 368 20.44 -17.36 -51.72
N ARG A 369 21.60 -17.60 -51.11
CA ARG A 369 22.89 -18.26 -51.44
C ARG A 369 23.59 -18.59 -50.10
N ARG A 370 24.44 -19.62 -50.10
CA ARG A 370 25.42 -19.95 -49.03
C ARG A 370 26.74 -19.19 -49.24
N ALA A 371 27.44 -18.86 -48.15
CA ALA A 371 28.91 -18.84 -47.99
C ALA A 371 29.22 -18.46 -46.52
N THR A 372 29.62 -19.39 -45.63
CA THR A 372 30.99 -19.86 -45.30
C THR A 372 31.94 -18.81 -44.67
N THR A 373 32.22 -19.09 -43.39
CA THR A 373 33.33 -18.77 -42.48
C THR A 373 34.72 -18.46 -43.05
N ALA A 374 35.43 -17.50 -42.44
CA ALA A 374 36.80 -17.61 -41.87
C ALA A 374 37.31 -16.22 -41.37
N GLY A 375 37.88 -16.15 -40.16
CA GLY A 375 38.65 -14.99 -39.65
C GLY A 375 40.16 -15.15 -39.88
N PRO A 376 41.05 -14.53 -39.06
CA PRO A 376 41.22 -13.10 -38.79
C PRO A 376 42.63 -12.60 -39.22
N ALA A 377 42.85 -11.28 -39.33
CA ALA A 377 44.18 -10.70 -39.56
C ALA A 377 44.47 -9.53 -38.60
N ARG A 378 45.55 -9.68 -37.83
CA ARG A 378 46.19 -8.66 -36.98
C ARG A 378 47.02 -7.70 -37.84
N THR A 379 46.97 -6.41 -37.53
CA THR A 379 47.85 -5.36 -38.06
C THR A 379 48.96 -4.97 -37.06
N PRO A 380 50.15 -4.56 -37.54
CA PRO A 380 51.31 -4.29 -36.69
C PRO A 380 51.47 -2.81 -36.29
N ARG A 381 52.19 -2.61 -35.17
CA ARG A 381 52.66 -1.32 -34.63
C ARG A 381 53.70 -0.66 -35.56
N ARG A 382 53.68 0.68 -35.63
CA ARG A 382 54.75 1.54 -36.18
C ARG A 382 55.68 2.04 -35.06
N PRO A 383 56.95 2.38 -35.37
CA PRO A 383 57.94 2.84 -34.39
C PRO A 383 58.16 4.36 -34.41
N SER A 384 58.45 4.93 -33.24
CA SER A 384 59.43 5.97 -32.88
C SER A 384 59.09 6.45 -31.48
#